data_AF-A0A356Z5E6-F1
#
_entry.id   AF-A0A356Z5E6-F1
#
_cell.length_a   1.000
_cell.length_b   1.000
_cell.length_c   1.000
_cell.angle_alpha   90.00
_cell.angle_beta   90.00
_cell.angle_gamma   90.00
#
_symmetry.space_group_name_H-M   'P 1'
#
loop_
_entity.id
_entity.type
_entity.pdbx_description
1 polymer ?
#
loop_
_entity_poly.entity_id
_entity_poly.type
_entity_poly.pdbx_seq_one_letter_code
_entity_poly.pdbx_strand_id
1 'polypeptide(L)'
;MQWFKNKWIQLVLIILTGIAGAILTVTMFGPSSYKVNGFTVEFALQPACSGQTLIDLPPVGTLTAKTHAAPFQLSMRLERIDAGVVKDDQVLKQIQDTMGTHMLQGLKNYLLPFLIKQLLLAGLGSMVLVWALLRPRIRYIASSGLISILLVLAVLWWGMNTFEAKAFTEPEYDGVIALAPDMMRVGEQMLNNLDQLQNNTSQVLSNIRILFGKMDSLPVLGDPDGTSEVKRILIVSDMHSNPVGLELTRSIVNNFNIQLLINAGDLTDYGSPLEVNLAEQLKQISIPQVFEPGNHDTPEVIDFMRTLPNT
;
A
#
# COMPACT_ATOMS: atom_id res chain seq x y z
N MET A 1 59.00 0.29 -23.10
CA MET A 1 57.72 0.92 -22.71
C MET A 1 57.97 2.39 -22.32
N GLN A 2 58.16 3.28 -23.30
CA GLN A 2 58.65 4.67 -23.14
C GLN A 2 57.56 5.69 -22.72
N TRP A 3 56.31 5.24 -22.50
CA TRP A 3 55.18 6.11 -22.12
C TRP A 3 55.25 6.69 -20.70
N PHE A 4 56.16 6.20 -19.84
CA PHE A 4 56.23 6.60 -18.43
C PHE A 4 57.05 7.87 -18.13
N LYS A 5 57.58 8.61 -19.12
CA LYS A 5 58.39 9.80 -18.79
C LYS A 5 57.57 11.03 -18.40
N ASN A 6 56.29 11.10 -18.77
CA ASN A 6 55.46 12.26 -18.48
C ASN A 6 54.67 12.07 -17.17
N LYS A 7 55.00 12.85 -16.14
CA LYS A 7 54.38 12.75 -14.79
C LYS A 7 52.86 12.92 -14.84
N TRP A 8 52.35 13.71 -15.78
CA TRP A 8 50.92 13.92 -15.99
C TRP A 8 50.19 12.65 -16.45
N ILE A 9 50.78 11.91 -17.39
CA ILE A 9 50.20 10.65 -17.90
C ILE A 9 50.11 9.62 -16.76
N GLN A 10 51.15 9.54 -15.92
CA GLN A 10 51.14 8.64 -14.77
C GLN A 10 50.04 8.99 -13.77
N LEU A 11 49.86 10.27 -13.46
CA LEU A 11 48.80 10.72 -12.54
C LEU A 11 47.41 10.42 -13.09
N VAL A 12 47.17 10.70 -14.37
CA VAL A 12 45.89 10.39 -15.03
C VAL A 12 45.60 8.89 -14.99
N LEU A 13 46.58 8.04 -15.30
CA LEU A 13 46.43 6.59 -15.24
C LEU A 13 46.10 6.10 -13.82
N ILE A 14 46.76 6.66 -12.79
CA ILE A 14 46.47 6.31 -11.39
C ILE A 14 45.03 6.69 -11.02
N ILE A 15 44.57 7.88 -11.42
CA ILE A 15 43.21 8.34 -11.13
C ILE A 15 42.18 7.45 -11.84
N LEU A 16 42.34 7.19 -13.14
CA LEU A 16 41.44 6.34 -13.90
C LEU A 16 41.37 4.92 -13.34
N THR A 17 42.54 4.35 -13.00
CA THR A 17 42.61 3.03 -12.37
C THR A 17 41.97 3.03 -10.98
N GLY A 18 42.15 4.10 -10.21
CA GLY A 18 41.54 4.25 -8.89
C GLY A 18 40.01 4.29 -8.96
N ILE A 19 39.47 5.08 -9.89
CA ILE A 19 38.02 5.16 -10.15
C ILE A 19 37.49 3.80 -10.58
N ALA A 20 38.16 3.12 -11.52
CA ALA A 20 37.76 1.78 -11.95
C ALA A 20 37.77 0.77 -10.80
N GLY A 21 38.79 0.81 -9.94
CA GLY A 21 38.90 -0.04 -8.75
C GLY A 21 37.79 0.23 -7.75
N ALA A 22 37.45 1.50 -7.51
CA ALA A 22 36.37 1.89 -6.62
C ALA A 22 35.00 1.43 -7.14
N ILE A 23 34.71 1.65 -8.44
CA ILE A 23 33.46 1.21 -9.05
C ILE A 23 33.34 -0.32 -8.96
N LEU A 24 34.40 -1.04 -9.28
CA LEU A 24 34.39 -2.51 -9.27
C LEU A 24 34.15 -3.08 -7.86
N THR A 25 34.81 -2.55 -6.84
CA THR A 25 34.61 -3.06 -5.47
C THR A 25 33.27 -2.67 -4.87
N VAL A 26 32.80 -1.45 -5.10
CA VAL A 26 31.47 -0.98 -4.65
C VAL A 26 30.37 -1.82 -5.30
N THR A 27 30.47 -2.10 -6.60
CA THR A 27 29.44 -2.88 -7.30
C THR A 27 29.46 -4.36 -6.92
N MET A 28 30.64 -4.98 -6.78
CA MET A 28 30.73 -6.42 -6.51
C MET A 28 30.62 -6.79 -5.03
N PHE A 29 31.16 -5.98 -4.11
CA PHE A 29 31.22 -6.29 -2.68
C PHE A 29 30.40 -5.33 -1.81
N GLY A 30 29.85 -4.28 -2.42
CA GLY A 30 28.97 -3.32 -1.76
C GLY A 30 27.61 -3.88 -1.34
N PRO A 31 26.94 -4.78 -2.10
CA PRO A 31 25.64 -5.31 -1.71
C PRO A 31 25.61 -5.83 -0.27
N SER A 32 24.59 -5.46 0.49
CA SER A 32 24.47 -5.78 1.92
C SER A 32 23.02 -5.94 2.36
N SER A 33 22.72 -7.06 3.00
CA SER A 33 21.38 -7.36 3.53
C SER A 33 21.23 -6.90 4.97
N TYR A 34 20.12 -6.22 5.28
CA TYR A 34 19.76 -5.79 6.62
C TYR A 34 18.36 -6.28 6.98
N LYS A 35 18.18 -6.63 8.25
CA LYS A 35 16.88 -7.01 8.81
C LYS A 35 16.20 -5.79 9.39
N VAL A 36 15.07 -5.41 8.80
CA VAL A 36 14.25 -4.26 9.19
C VAL A 36 12.85 -4.78 9.52
N ASN A 37 12.49 -4.80 10.80
CA ASN A 37 11.14 -5.16 11.27
C ASN A 37 10.58 -6.46 10.64
N GLY A 38 11.43 -7.50 10.54
CA GLY A 38 11.07 -8.81 9.97
C GLY A 38 11.13 -8.91 8.45
N PHE A 39 11.56 -7.86 7.75
CA PHE A 39 11.93 -7.88 6.34
C PHE A 39 13.45 -7.95 6.21
N THR A 40 13.95 -8.83 5.35
CA THR A 40 15.37 -8.82 4.93
C THR A 40 15.46 -8.06 3.61
N VAL A 41 16.12 -6.89 3.65
CA VAL A 41 16.28 -6.00 2.50
C VAL A 41 17.75 -5.90 2.14
N GLU A 42 18.08 -6.23 0.90
CA GLU A 42 19.40 -6.02 0.31
C GLU A 42 19.49 -4.61 -0.26
N PHE A 43 20.52 -3.86 0.15
CA PHE A 43 20.87 -2.59 -0.47
C PHE A 43 22.06 -2.79 -1.39
N ALA A 44 21.98 -2.21 -2.58
CA ALA A 44 23.12 -2.11 -3.48
C ALA A 44 23.21 -0.73 -4.13
N LEU A 45 24.44 -0.33 -4.45
CA LEU A 45 24.75 0.93 -5.10
C LEU A 45 25.43 0.62 -6.43
N GLN A 46 24.81 1.06 -7.52
CA GLN A 46 25.29 0.79 -8.88
C GLN A 46 25.54 2.10 -9.63
N PRO A 47 26.57 2.19 -10.48
CA PRO A 47 26.74 3.34 -11.35
C PRO A 47 25.58 3.42 -12.36
N ALA A 48 25.03 4.61 -12.56
CA ALA A 48 23.92 4.83 -13.49
C ALA A 48 24.08 6.16 -14.24
N CYS A 49 23.45 6.27 -15.41
CA CYS A 49 23.46 7.52 -16.19
C CYS A 49 22.56 8.60 -15.58
N SER A 50 21.54 8.19 -14.82
CA SER A 50 20.59 9.05 -14.12
C SER A 50 20.43 8.59 -12.68
N GLY A 51 20.19 9.54 -11.78
CA GLY A 51 19.95 9.24 -10.37
C GLY A 51 18.56 8.67 -10.16
N GLN A 52 18.51 7.40 -9.76
CA GLN A 52 17.26 6.69 -9.57
C GLN A 52 17.30 5.75 -8.38
N THR A 53 16.13 5.48 -7.81
CA THR A 53 15.93 4.49 -6.76
C THR A 53 15.05 3.39 -7.31
N LEU A 54 15.55 2.16 -7.22
CA LEU A 54 14.84 0.96 -7.66
C LEU A 54 14.46 0.14 -6.42
N ILE A 55 13.20 -0.22 -6.32
CA ILE A 55 12.66 -1.10 -5.29
C ILE A 55 12.23 -2.40 -5.98
N ASP A 56 12.95 -3.48 -5.71
CA ASP A 56 12.69 -4.81 -6.26
C ASP A 56 11.93 -5.65 -5.23
N LEU A 57 10.74 -6.13 -5.61
CA LEU A 57 9.83 -6.91 -4.78
C LEU A 57 9.52 -8.25 -5.47
N PRO A 58 10.44 -9.23 -5.47
CA PRO A 58 10.18 -10.54 -6.07
C PRO A 58 9.07 -11.29 -5.33
N PRO A 59 8.17 -12.02 -6.02
CA PRO A 59 8.02 -12.15 -7.47
C PRO A 59 7.09 -11.09 -8.11
N VAL A 60 6.63 -10.10 -7.34
CA VAL A 60 5.56 -9.17 -7.72
C VAL A 60 6.04 -8.18 -8.79
N GLY A 61 7.27 -7.70 -8.73
CA GLY A 61 7.83 -6.82 -9.74
C GLY A 61 8.77 -5.77 -9.18
N THR A 62 9.04 -4.73 -9.98
CA THR A 62 9.93 -3.63 -9.61
C THR A 62 9.23 -2.27 -9.68
N LEU A 63 9.72 -1.34 -8.88
CA LEU A 63 9.27 0.03 -8.80
C LEU A 63 10.47 0.95 -8.92
N THR A 64 10.51 1.77 -9.98
CA THR A 64 11.63 2.66 -10.27
C THR A 64 11.19 4.12 -10.22
N ALA A 65 11.94 4.95 -9.49
CA ALA A 65 11.67 6.38 -9.39
C ALA A 65 12.95 7.20 -9.59
N LYS A 66 12.88 8.30 -10.35
CA LYS A 66 13.99 9.24 -10.55
C LYS A 66 14.10 10.18 -9.37
N THR A 67 14.81 9.75 -8.33
CA THR A 67 14.82 10.45 -7.03
C THR A 67 15.90 11.51 -6.88
N HIS A 68 16.99 11.46 -7.64
CA HIS A 68 18.14 12.35 -7.43
C HIS A 68 18.90 12.63 -8.72
N ALA A 69 19.82 13.59 -8.71
CA ALA A 69 20.57 14.00 -9.91
C ALA A 69 21.94 13.33 -10.05
N ALA A 70 22.46 12.69 -8.99
CA ALA A 70 23.78 12.07 -9.00
C ALA A 70 23.80 10.77 -9.85
N PRO A 71 24.93 10.41 -10.47
CA PRO A 71 25.04 9.32 -11.45
C PRO A 71 25.13 7.93 -10.79
N PHE A 72 24.15 7.58 -9.95
CA PHE A 72 24.07 6.27 -9.35
C PHE A 72 22.62 5.79 -9.23
N GLN A 73 22.45 4.49 -9.17
CA GLN A 73 21.21 3.84 -8.82
C GLN A 73 21.33 3.25 -7.42
N LEU A 74 20.40 3.59 -6.54
CA LEU A 74 20.21 2.93 -5.26
C LEU A 74 19.16 1.85 -5.43
N SER A 75 19.52 0.58 -5.26
CA SER A 75 18.57 -0.54 -5.33
C SER A 75 18.30 -1.09 -3.93
N MET A 76 17.01 -1.29 -3.63
CA MET A 76 16.53 -1.96 -2.42
C MET A 76 15.75 -3.19 -2.87
N ARG A 77 16.24 -4.38 -2.55
CA ARG A 77 15.62 -5.65 -2.94
C ARG A 77 15.09 -6.38 -1.72
N LEU A 78 13.83 -6.78 -1.76
CA LEU A 78 13.26 -7.63 -0.72
C LEU A 78 13.71 -9.08 -0.94
N GLU A 79 14.53 -9.62 -0.04
CA GLU A 79 15.00 -11.01 -0.12
C GLU A 79 14.08 -11.97 0.61
N ARG A 80 13.60 -11.59 1.80
CA ARG A 80 12.83 -12.48 2.67
C ARG A 80 11.87 -11.72 3.57
N ILE A 81 10.71 -12.31 3.79
CA ILE A 81 9.75 -11.91 4.81
C ILE A 81 9.77 -12.98 5.91
N ASP A 82 10.07 -12.59 7.14
CA ASP A 82 10.08 -13.52 8.28
C ASP A 82 8.65 -13.87 8.69
N ALA A 83 8.38 -15.15 8.98
CA ALA A 83 7.03 -15.67 9.24
C ALA A 83 6.30 -15.04 10.44
N GLY A 84 7.03 -14.39 11.35
CA GLY A 84 6.45 -13.67 12.48
C GLY A 84 5.67 -12.42 12.08
N VAL A 85 6.02 -11.81 10.95
CA VAL A 85 5.36 -10.60 10.40
C VAL A 85 3.97 -10.93 9.85
N VAL A 86 3.81 -12.13 9.26
CA VAL A 86 2.57 -12.55 8.58
C VAL A 86 1.48 -12.97 9.57
N LYS A 87 1.85 -13.34 10.81
CA LYS A 87 0.91 -13.82 11.83
C LYS A 87 0.37 -12.72 12.75
N ASP A 88 0.92 -11.52 12.66
CA ASP A 88 0.57 -10.41 13.53
C ASP A 88 -0.28 -9.40 12.77
N ASP A 89 -1.59 -9.45 12.98
CA ASP A 89 -2.58 -8.55 12.36
C ASP A 89 -2.29 -7.07 12.64
N GLN A 90 -1.58 -6.76 13.75
CA GLN A 90 -1.17 -5.40 14.05
C GLN A 90 -0.09 -4.91 13.09
N VAL A 91 0.82 -5.79 12.66
CA VAL A 91 1.89 -5.44 11.71
C VAL A 91 1.32 -5.23 10.31
N LEU A 92 0.31 -6.00 9.90
CA LEU A 92 -0.41 -5.78 8.64
C LEU A 92 -1.17 -4.44 8.63
N LYS A 93 -1.88 -4.10 9.72
CA LYS A 93 -2.53 -2.78 9.87
C LYS A 93 -1.52 -1.64 9.92
N GLN A 94 -0.40 -1.83 10.59
CA GLN A 94 0.67 -0.83 10.66
C GLN A 94 1.36 -0.65 9.30
N ILE A 95 1.49 -1.70 8.48
CA ILE A 95 1.94 -1.57 7.09
C ILE A 95 0.93 -0.73 6.29
N GLN A 96 -0.37 -0.97 6.46
CA GLN A 96 -1.43 -0.26 5.74
C GLN A 96 -1.53 1.23 6.12
N ASP A 97 -1.43 1.57 7.41
CA ASP A 97 -1.47 2.96 7.89
C ASP A 97 -0.14 3.72 7.69
N THR A 98 0.98 3.01 7.50
CA THR A 98 2.32 3.59 7.69
C THR A 98 3.28 3.39 6.52
N MET A 99 2.80 3.01 5.34
CA MET A 99 3.63 2.80 4.14
C MET A 99 4.45 4.04 3.72
N GLY A 100 4.06 5.26 4.08
CA GLY A 100 4.71 6.48 3.56
C GLY A 100 5.90 7.04 4.37
N THR A 101 5.97 6.84 5.69
CA THR A 101 6.85 7.68 6.54
C THR A 101 7.71 6.92 7.56
N HIS A 102 7.18 5.91 8.24
CA HIS A 102 7.94 5.22 9.30
C HIS A 102 8.87 4.14 8.76
N MET A 103 8.53 3.49 7.64
CA MET A 103 9.41 2.52 6.99
C MET A 103 10.73 3.18 6.55
N LEU A 104 10.64 4.36 5.95
CA LEU A 104 11.80 5.18 5.56
C LEU A 104 12.64 5.63 6.76
N GLN A 105 12.03 5.94 7.91
CA GLN A 105 12.77 6.26 9.12
C GLN A 105 13.52 5.05 9.68
N GLY A 106 12.92 3.86 9.66
CA GLY A 106 13.58 2.61 10.04
C GLY A 106 14.81 2.31 9.18
N LEU A 107 14.71 2.57 7.87
CA LEU A 107 15.79 2.35 6.90
C LEU A 107 16.98 3.31 7.11
N LYS A 108 16.75 4.54 7.59
CA LYS A 108 17.84 5.53 7.81
C LYS A 108 18.96 5.02 8.71
N ASN A 109 18.62 4.25 9.74
CA ASN A 109 19.60 3.69 10.67
C ASN A 109 20.51 2.65 10.00
N TYR A 110 20.05 1.99 8.94
CA TYR A 110 20.81 0.99 8.18
C TYR A 110 21.54 1.59 6.97
N LEU A 111 21.07 2.73 6.46
CA LEU A 111 21.74 3.46 5.38
C LEU A 111 23.11 3.98 5.79
N LEU A 112 23.26 4.53 7.00
CA LEU A 112 24.55 5.07 7.45
C LEU A 112 25.68 4.02 7.46
N PRO A 113 25.55 2.85 8.11
CA PRO A 113 26.60 1.83 8.07
C PRO A 113 26.84 1.28 6.66
N PHE A 114 25.80 1.20 5.82
CA PHE A 114 25.95 0.83 4.42
C PHE A 114 26.82 1.82 3.65
N LEU A 115 26.55 3.13 3.76
CA LEU A 115 27.31 4.17 3.07
C LEU A 115 28.77 4.20 3.54
N ILE A 116 29.02 4.04 4.85
CA ILE A 116 30.38 3.95 5.40
C ILE A 116 31.12 2.74 4.80
N LYS A 117 30.46 1.58 4.70
CA LYS A 117 31.03 0.39 4.03
C LYS A 117 31.39 0.69 2.57
N GLN A 118 30.53 1.40 1.82
CA GLN A 118 30.83 1.76 0.43
C GLN A 118 32.07 2.65 0.31
N LEU A 119 32.22 3.64 1.20
CA LEU A 119 33.40 4.51 1.21
C LEU A 119 34.68 3.71 1.47
N LEU A 120 34.65 2.79 2.43
CA LEU A 120 35.80 1.93 2.74
C LEU A 120 36.14 1.01 1.57
N LEU A 121 35.15 0.38 0.94
CA LEU A 121 35.34 -0.48 -0.23
C LEU A 121 35.87 0.28 -1.44
N ALA A 122 35.40 1.52 -1.66
CA ALA A 122 35.89 2.38 -2.74
C ALA A 122 37.38 2.71 -2.54
N GLY A 123 37.77 3.10 -1.32
CA GLY A 123 39.16 3.38 -0.98
C GLY A 123 40.06 2.15 -1.12
N LEU A 124 39.67 1.03 -0.52
CA LEU A 124 40.43 -0.23 -0.57
C LEU A 124 40.53 -0.78 -1.99
N GLY A 125 39.43 -0.77 -2.75
CA GLY A 125 39.40 -1.23 -4.14
C GLY A 125 40.31 -0.41 -5.05
N SER A 126 40.27 0.91 -4.91
CA SER A 126 41.19 1.81 -5.59
C SER A 126 42.65 1.49 -5.24
N MET A 127 42.97 1.34 -3.95
CA MET A 127 44.35 1.05 -3.50
C MET A 127 44.87 -0.28 -4.05
N VAL A 128 44.05 -1.35 -3.96
CA VAL A 128 44.41 -2.69 -4.44
C VAL A 128 44.60 -2.70 -5.94
N LEU A 129 43.69 -2.10 -6.72
CA LEU A 129 43.77 -2.12 -8.17
C LEU A 129 44.96 -1.29 -8.70
N VAL A 130 45.19 -0.10 -8.13
CA VAL A 130 46.35 0.74 -8.45
C VAL A 130 47.67 0.04 -8.10
N TRP A 131 47.73 -0.62 -6.94
CA TRP A 131 48.90 -1.41 -6.56
C TRP A 131 49.14 -2.58 -7.52
N ALA A 132 48.10 -3.33 -7.87
CA ALA A 132 48.21 -4.52 -8.72
C ALA A 132 48.68 -4.18 -10.15
N LEU A 133 48.12 -3.12 -10.77
CA LEU A 133 48.38 -2.78 -12.16
C LEU A 133 49.61 -1.88 -12.36
N LEU A 134 49.77 -0.85 -11.52
CA LEU A 134 50.78 0.20 -11.74
C LEU A 134 51.98 0.08 -10.81
N ARG A 135 51.87 -0.72 -9.74
CA ARG A 135 52.90 -0.92 -8.69
C ARG A 135 53.65 0.37 -8.29
N PRO A 136 52.95 1.50 -8.03
CA PRO A 136 53.63 2.77 -7.76
C PRO A 136 54.13 2.84 -6.31
N ARG A 137 54.86 3.91 -5.96
CA ARG A 137 55.27 4.16 -4.57
C ARG A 137 54.05 4.27 -3.65
N ILE A 138 54.20 3.84 -2.39
CA ILE A 138 53.09 3.74 -1.42
C ILE A 138 52.28 5.04 -1.24
N ARG A 139 52.95 6.21 -1.35
CA ARG A 139 52.28 7.53 -1.30
C ARG A 139 51.19 7.70 -2.37
N TYR A 140 51.39 7.14 -3.57
CA TYR A 140 50.43 7.25 -4.67
C TYR A 140 49.26 6.28 -4.51
N ILE A 141 49.52 5.12 -3.89
CA ILE A 141 48.48 4.16 -3.53
C ILE A 141 47.57 4.81 -2.48
N ALA A 142 48.15 5.34 -1.40
CA ALA A 142 47.40 6.04 -0.35
C ALA A 142 46.62 7.24 -0.90
N SER A 143 47.23 8.07 -1.75
CA SER A 143 46.51 9.20 -2.37
C SER A 143 45.38 8.75 -3.27
N SER A 144 45.53 7.64 -4.02
CA SER A 144 44.46 7.11 -4.86
C SER A 144 43.25 6.65 -4.05
N GLY A 145 43.48 5.96 -2.92
CA GLY A 145 42.42 5.56 -2.00
C GLY A 145 41.68 6.77 -1.43
N LEU A 146 42.42 7.79 -0.98
CA LEU A 146 41.83 9.01 -0.43
C LEU A 146 41.01 9.79 -1.48
N ILE A 147 41.53 9.93 -2.70
CA ILE A 147 40.82 10.58 -3.81
C ILE A 147 39.53 9.83 -4.14
N SER A 148 39.57 8.50 -4.20
CA SER A 148 38.38 7.67 -4.47
C SER A 148 37.32 7.79 -3.38
N ILE A 149 37.73 7.82 -2.10
CA ILE A 149 36.82 8.07 -0.97
C ILE A 149 36.16 9.45 -1.11
N LEU A 150 36.95 10.50 -1.37
CA LEU A 150 36.42 11.86 -1.52
C LEU A 150 35.47 11.98 -2.72
N LEU A 151 35.78 11.31 -3.83
CA LEU A 151 34.96 11.30 -5.03
C LEU A 151 33.61 10.62 -4.77
N VAL A 152 33.61 9.43 -4.16
CA VAL A 152 32.36 8.73 -3.81
C VAL A 152 31.57 9.54 -2.78
N LEU A 153 32.22 10.13 -1.79
CA LEU A 153 31.57 11.00 -0.80
C LEU A 153 30.91 12.22 -1.46
N ALA A 154 31.57 12.85 -2.43
CA ALA A 154 31.00 13.97 -3.18
C ALA A 154 29.77 13.54 -4.01
N VAL A 155 29.83 12.38 -4.67
CA VAL A 155 28.71 11.82 -5.45
C VAL A 155 27.52 11.50 -4.54
N LEU A 156 27.76 10.84 -3.41
CA LEU A 156 26.73 10.52 -2.43
C LEU A 156 26.11 11.80 -1.83
N TRP A 157 26.94 12.77 -1.46
CA TRP A 157 26.48 14.05 -0.95
C TRP A 157 25.62 14.80 -1.97
N TRP A 158 25.99 14.78 -3.25
CA TRP A 158 25.18 15.35 -4.33
C TRP A 158 23.82 14.62 -4.44
N GLY A 159 23.81 13.29 -4.39
CA GLY A 159 22.59 12.50 -4.40
C GLY A 159 21.66 12.83 -3.23
N MET A 160 22.21 12.93 -2.01
CA MET A 160 21.44 13.25 -0.80
C MET A 160 20.84 14.65 -0.83
N ASN A 161 21.55 15.65 -1.37
CA ASN A 161 21.03 17.02 -1.47
C ASN A 161 19.99 17.19 -2.57
N THR A 162 20.01 16.34 -3.59
CA THR A 162 19.06 16.37 -4.70
C THR A 162 17.93 15.35 -4.56
N PHE A 163 17.85 14.69 -3.41
CA PHE A 163 16.87 13.63 -3.17
C PHE A 163 15.46 14.20 -3.02
N GLU A 164 14.56 13.81 -3.93
CA GLU A 164 13.15 14.19 -3.93
C GLU A 164 12.25 12.96 -3.69
N ALA A 165 11.67 12.89 -2.49
CA ALA A 165 10.75 11.81 -2.14
C ALA A 165 9.44 11.81 -2.94
N LYS A 166 9.05 12.97 -3.51
CA LYS A 166 7.86 13.10 -4.35
C LYS A 166 7.97 12.33 -5.67
N ALA A 167 9.17 11.93 -6.09
CA ALA A 167 9.35 11.08 -7.26
C ALA A 167 8.66 9.72 -7.13
N PHE A 168 8.34 9.27 -5.91
CA PHE A 168 7.57 8.05 -5.66
C PHE A 168 6.05 8.22 -5.86
N THR A 169 5.56 9.43 -6.14
CA THR A 169 4.15 9.67 -6.47
C THR A 169 3.81 9.20 -7.89
N GLU A 170 4.76 9.29 -8.81
CA GLU A 170 4.63 8.80 -10.19
C GLU A 170 5.78 7.83 -10.53
N PRO A 171 5.85 6.65 -9.88
CA PRO A 171 6.90 5.69 -10.14
C PRO A 171 6.59 4.88 -11.40
N GLU A 172 7.64 4.37 -12.03
CA GLU A 172 7.54 3.40 -13.12
C GLU A 172 7.40 1.99 -12.52
N TYR A 173 6.29 1.34 -12.82
CA TYR A 173 6.00 -0.02 -12.37
C TYR A 173 6.32 -1.02 -13.46
N ASP A 174 6.99 -2.12 -13.10
CA ASP A 174 7.24 -3.25 -13.98
C ASP A 174 6.90 -4.58 -13.30
N GLY A 175 6.38 -5.55 -14.06
CA GLY A 175 5.87 -6.82 -13.56
C GLY A 175 4.41 -6.78 -13.09
N VAL A 176 4.01 -7.74 -12.24
CA VAL A 176 2.62 -7.91 -11.76
C VAL A 176 2.15 -6.70 -10.94
N ILE A 177 3.06 -6.03 -10.24
CA ILE A 177 2.77 -4.82 -9.46
C ILE A 177 2.23 -3.66 -10.32
N ALA A 178 2.50 -3.65 -11.63
CA ALA A 178 1.95 -2.65 -12.55
C ALA A 178 0.42 -2.67 -12.64
N LEU A 179 -0.22 -3.77 -12.24
CA LEU A 179 -1.68 -3.90 -12.18
C LEU A 179 -2.28 -3.33 -10.88
N ALA A 180 -1.47 -3.12 -9.84
CA ALA A 180 -1.95 -2.68 -8.53
C ALA A 180 -2.59 -1.28 -8.54
N PRO A 181 -2.03 -0.25 -9.22
CA PRO A 181 -2.65 1.07 -9.29
C PRO A 181 -4.04 1.03 -9.93
N ASP A 182 -4.23 0.23 -10.98
CA ASP A 182 -5.53 0.08 -11.63
C ASP A 182 -6.58 -0.55 -10.70
N MET A 183 -6.19 -1.56 -9.91
CA MET A 183 -7.06 -2.17 -8.91
C MET A 183 -7.44 -1.19 -7.79
N MET A 184 -6.48 -0.40 -7.30
CA MET A 184 -6.76 0.64 -6.29
C MET A 184 -7.71 1.70 -6.83
N ARG A 185 -7.50 2.16 -8.07
CA ARG A 185 -8.39 3.11 -8.75
C ARG A 185 -9.81 2.57 -8.88
N VAL A 186 -9.98 1.28 -9.22
CA VAL A 186 -11.30 0.64 -9.25
C VAL A 186 -11.95 0.64 -7.87
N GLY A 187 -11.20 0.32 -6.81
CA GLY A 187 -11.69 0.38 -5.43
C GLY A 187 -12.13 1.79 -4.99
N GLU A 188 -11.30 2.80 -5.23
CA GLU A 188 -11.63 4.20 -4.97
C GLU A 188 -12.85 4.67 -5.77
N GLN A 189 -12.94 4.28 -7.05
CA GLN A 189 -14.10 4.57 -7.88
C GLN A 189 -15.37 3.91 -7.31
N MET A 190 -15.29 2.67 -6.83
CA MET A 190 -16.42 1.99 -6.18
C MET A 190 -16.83 2.70 -4.89
N LEU A 191 -15.89 3.08 -4.01
CA LEU A 191 -16.18 3.81 -2.77
C LEU A 191 -16.80 5.19 -3.06
N ASN A 192 -16.22 5.95 -3.98
CA ASN A 192 -16.76 7.25 -4.39
C ASN A 192 -18.16 7.11 -5.02
N ASN A 193 -18.39 6.05 -5.81
CA ASN A 193 -19.70 5.76 -6.37
C ASN A 193 -20.71 5.34 -5.29
N LEU A 194 -20.29 4.62 -4.25
CA LEU A 194 -21.13 4.29 -3.09
C LEU A 194 -21.52 5.55 -2.31
N ASP A 195 -20.59 6.48 -2.08
CA ASP A 195 -20.87 7.76 -1.44
C ASP A 195 -21.85 8.60 -2.28
N GLN A 196 -21.69 8.59 -3.61
CA GLN A 196 -22.64 9.23 -4.52
C GLN A 196 -24.00 8.53 -4.52
N LEU A 197 -24.04 7.20 -4.49
CA LEU A 197 -25.26 6.43 -4.38
C LEU A 197 -25.98 6.70 -3.06
N GLN A 198 -25.28 6.79 -1.93
CA GLN A 198 -25.86 7.15 -0.63
C GLN A 198 -26.47 8.56 -0.67
N ASN A 199 -25.72 9.53 -1.19
CA ASN A 199 -26.20 10.91 -1.35
C ASN A 199 -27.42 10.99 -2.28
N ASN A 200 -27.43 10.21 -3.37
CA ASN A 200 -28.58 10.14 -4.28
C ASN A 200 -29.74 9.32 -3.70
N THR A 201 -29.46 8.33 -2.84
CA THR A 201 -30.48 7.53 -2.14
C THR A 201 -31.30 8.41 -1.20
N SER A 202 -30.70 9.42 -0.57
CA SER A 202 -31.46 10.42 0.21
C SER A 202 -32.46 11.21 -0.66
N GLN A 203 -32.11 11.50 -1.92
CA GLN A 203 -32.99 12.16 -2.87
C GLN A 203 -34.08 11.22 -3.40
N VAL A 204 -33.72 9.97 -3.71
CA VAL A 204 -34.67 8.91 -4.10
C VAL A 204 -35.67 8.64 -2.96
N LEU A 205 -35.20 8.56 -1.72
CA LEU A 205 -36.02 8.42 -0.51
C LEU A 205 -36.94 9.62 -0.31
N SER A 206 -36.45 10.84 -0.54
CA SER A 206 -37.28 12.06 -0.50
C SER A 206 -38.40 12.00 -1.57
N ASN A 207 -38.06 11.59 -2.79
CA ASN A 207 -39.03 11.43 -3.87
C ASN A 207 -40.03 10.30 -3.61
N ILE A 208 -39.61 9.19 -2.98
CA ILE A 208 -40.45 8.09 -2.53
C ILE A 208 -41.40 8.58 -1.42
N ARG A 209 -40.94 9.37 -0.44
CA ARG A 209 -41.83 9.99 0.56
C ARG A 209 -42.90 10.86 -0.08
N ILE A 210 -42.56 11.61 -1.14
CA ILE A 210 -43.54 12.44 -1.88
C ILE A 210 -44.53 11.55 -2.64
N LEU A 211 -44.09 10.45 -3.24
CA LEU A 211 -44.93 9.49 -3.95
C LEU A 211 -45.89 8.75 -2.99
N PHE A 212 -45.40 8.26 -1.86
CA PHE A 212 -46.21 7.52 -0.88
C PHE A 212 -47.03 8.45 0.02
N GLY A 213 -46.57 9.66 0.32
CA GLY A 213 -47.39 10.68 0.97
C GLY A 213 -48.61 11.08 0.14
N LYS A 214 -48.54 10.90 -1.20
CA LYS A 214 -49.72 10.98 -2.08
C LYS A 214 -50.58 9.71 -2.07
N MET A 215 -50.04 8.53 -1.74
CA MET A 215 -50.83 7.32 -1.52
C MET A 215 -51.60 7.33 -0.20
N ASP A 216 -51.08 7.94 0.86
CA ASP A 216 -51.83 8.20 2.11
C ASP A 216 -53.08 9.10 1.87
N SER A 217 -53.13 9.80 0.72
CA SER A 217 -54.29 10.58 0.27
C SER A 217 -55.22 9.84 -0.69
N LEU A 218 -54.93 8.59 -1.05
CA LEU A 218 -55.83 7.75 -1.83
C LEU A 218 -56.77 6.99 -0.89
N PRO A 219 -58.08 7.33 -0.86
CA PRO A 219 -59.06 6.62 -0.04
C PRO A 219 -59.39 5.30 -0.73
N VAL A 220 -58.53 4.29 -0.60
CA VAL A 220 -58.77 2.99 -1.21
C VAL A 220 -58.47 1.89 -0.20
N LEU A 221 -59.59 1.39 0.36
CA LEU A 221 -59.84 0.13 1.07
C LEU A 221 -59.80 0.16 2.61
N GLY A 222 -60.91 0.60 3.22
CA GLY A 222 -61.31 0.17 4.58
C GLY A 222 -62.20 1.14 5.37
N ASP A 223 -63.52 1.04 5.16
CA ASP A 223 -64.69 1.45 5.98
C ASP A 223 -64.71 2.80 6.77
N PRO A 224 -65.68 3.71 6.50
CA PRO A 224 -65.94 4.91 7.31
C PRO A 224 -66.45 4.67 8.75
N ASP A 225 -66.90 3.45 9.09
CA ASP A 225 -67.54 3.16 10.39
C ASP A 225 -66.85 2.00 11.15
N GLY A 226 -65.57 2.15 11.50
CA GLY A 226 -64.94 1.19 12.41
C GLY A 226 -63.44 1.38 12.60
N THR A 227 -63.04 1.69 13.83
CA THR A 227 -61.68 1.75 14.39
C THR A 227 -60.80 0.54 14.02
N SER A 228 -60.27 0.51 12.80
CA SER A 228 -59.31 -0.51 12.36
C SER A 228 -57.95 0.16 12.20
N GLU A 229 -57.10 -0.01 13.20
CA GLU A 229 -55.72 0.44 13.19
C GLU A 229 -54.97 -0.29 12.05
N VAL A 230 -54.69 0.41 10.95
CA VAL A 230 -53.99 -0.16 9.78
C VAL A 230 -52.55 -0.50 10.18
N LYS A 231 -52.22 -1.79 10.24
CA LYS A 231 -50.87 -2.28 10.48
C LYS A 231 -50.08 -2.36 9.18
N ARG A 232 -48.88 -1.79 9.17
CA ARG A 232 -47.94 -1.75 8.05
C ARG A 232 -46.79 -2.72 8.34
N ILE A 233 -46.55 -3.61 7.39
CA ILE A 233 -45.50 -4.64 7.46
C ILE A 233 -44.55 -4.39 6.29
N LEU A 234 -43.25 -4.41 6.55
CA LEU A 234 -42.21 -4.33 5.53
C LEU A 234 -41.63 -5.72 5.30
N ILE A 235 -41.57 -6.17 4.05
CA ILE A 235 -40.92 -7.42 3.66
C ILE A 235 -39.71 -7.08 2.80
N VAL A 236 -38.55 -7.63 3.14
CA VAL A 236 -37.29 -7.51 2.41
C VAL A 236 -36.71 -8.89 2.16
N SER A 237 -35.98 -9.06 1.06
CA SER A 237 -35.36 -10.32 0.64
C SER A 237 -34.14 -10.00 -0.22
N ASP A 238 -33.23 -10.97 -0.38
CA ASP A 238 -32.12 -10.93 -1.35
C ASP A 238 -31.25 -9.68 -1.18
N MET A 239 -30.88 -9.38 0.06
CA MET A 239 -30.07 -8.20 0.36
C MET A 239 -28.59 -8.38 -0.01
N HIS A 240 -28.05 -9.60 -0.04
CA HIS A 240 -26.70 -9.91 -0.54
C HIS A 240 -25.62 -8.96 0.02
N SER A 241 -25.63 -8.72 1.33
CA SER A 241 -24.73 -7.79 2.03
C SER A 241 -24.68 -6.37 1.47
N ASN A 242 -25.74 -5.91 0.79
CA ASN A 242 -25.81 -4.60 0.16
C ASN A 242 -26.06 -3.50 1.21
N PRO A 243 -25.07 -2.61 1.47
CA PRO A 243 -25.20 -1.56 2.49
C PRO A 243 -26.30 -0.54 2.14
N VAL A 244 -26.54 -0.28 0.85
CA VAL A 244 -27.60 0.63 0.39
C VAL A 244 -28.99 0.03 0.69
N GLY A 245 -29.15 -1.28 0.52
CA GLY A 245 -30.39 -2.00 0.82
C GLY A 245 -30.73 -1.99 2.32
N LEU A 246 -29.71 -2.18 3.17
CA LEU A 246 -29.84 -2.10 4.63
C LEU A 246 -30.24 -0.69 5.09
N GLU A 247 -29.60 0.34 4.55
CA GLU A 247 -29.91 1.73 4.87
C GLU A 247 -31.31 2.15 4.39
N LEU A 248 -31.71 1.70 3.20
CA LEU A 248 -33.06 1.90 2.67
C LEU A 248 -34.11 1.24 3.57
N THR A 249 -33.89 -0.01 3.98
CA THR A 249 -34.78 -0.75 4.89
C THR A 249 -34.98 0.02 6.19
N ARG A 250 -33.90 0.45 6.83
CA ARG A 250 -33.95 1.28 8.05
C ARG A 250 -34.71 2.58 7.84
N SER A 251 -34.47 3.24 6.71
CA SER A 251 -35.14 4.48 6.35
C SER A 251 -36.64 4.28 6.16
N ILE A 252 -37.08 3.17 5.54
CA ILE A 252 -38.51 2.88 5.38
C ILE A 252 -39.13 2.61 6.75
N VAL A 253 -38.51 1.77 7.57
CA VAL A 253 -39.00 1.45 8.93
C VAL A 253 -39.24 2.71 9.75
N ASN A 254 -38.25 3.61 9.80
CA ASN A 254 -38.30 4.80 10.65
C ASN A 254 -39.28 5.87 10.16
N ASN A 255 -39.56 5.93 8.85
CA ASN A 255 -40.31 7.04 8.27
C ASN A 255 -41.74 6.69 7.86
N PHE A 256 -42.07 5.40 7.75
CA PHE A 256 -43.40 4.96 7.33
C PHE A 256 -44.19 4.27 8.45
N ASN A 257 -43.74 4.38 9.70
CA ASN A 257 -44.38 3.76 10.86
C ASN A 257 -44.67 2.28 10.59
N ILE A 258 -43.61 1.51 10.29
CA ILE A 258 -43.71 0.06 10.08
C ILE A 258 -43.78 -0.62 11.46
N GLN A 259 -44.69 -1.57 11.64
CA GLN A 259 -44.84 -2.30 12.91
C GLN A 259 -44.12 -3.66 12.94
N LEU A 260 -43.77 -4.21 11.77
CA LEU A 260 -43.09 -5.51 11.65
C LEU A 260 -42.19 -5.51 10.40
N LEU A 261 -40.95 -5.96 10.57
CA LEU A 261 -40.02 -6.24 9.47
C LEU A 261 -39.95 -7.76 9.25
N ILE A 262 -40.18 -8.23 8.04
CA ILE A 262 -39.93 -9.62 7.64
C ILE A 262 -38.75 -9.62 6.69
N ASN A 263 -37.65 -10.23 7.10
CA ASN A 263 -36.49 -10.50 6.27
C ASN A 263 -36.60 -11.96 5.77
N ALA A 264 -36.86 -12.13 4.48
CA ALA A 264 -37.13 -13.40 3.82
C ALA A 264 -35.88 -14.08 3.24
N GLY A 265 -34.69 -13.72 3.74
CA GLY A 265 -33.46 -14.47 3.49
C GLY A 265 -32.55 -13.83 2.46
N ASP A 266 -31.43 -14.51 2.21
CA ASP A 266 -30.30 -14.07 1.40
C ASP A 266 -29.81 -12.69 1.87
N LEU A 267 -29.58 -12.60 3.18
CA LEU A 267 -28.99 -11.43 3.80
C LEU A 267 -27.52 -11.27 3.39
N THR A 268 -26.83 -12.38 3.12
CA THR A 268 -25.40 -12.43 2.77
C THR A 268 -25.14 -13.11 1.42
N ASP A 269 -23.97 -12.89 0.80
CA ASP A 269 -23.59 -13.60 -0.44
C ASP A 269 -22.90 -14.93 -0.15
N TYR A 270 -22.01 -14.94 0.84
CA TYR A 270 -21.17 -16.11 1.17
C TYR A 270 -21.30 -16.59 2.62
N GLY A 271 -22.10 -15.89 3.45
CA GLY A 271 -22.26 -16.19 4.87
C GLY A 271 -20.96 -16.10 5.68
N SER A 272 -20.04 -15.24 5.26
CA SER A 272 -18.73 -15.06 5.89
C SER A 272 -18.81 -14.20 7.17
N PRO A 273 -17.88 -14.38 8.13
CA PRO A 273 -17.84 -13.56 9.34
C PRO A 273 -17.67 -12.05 9.08
N LEU A 274 -17.10 -11.66 7.94
CA LEU A 274 -16.96 -10.26 7.54
C LEU A 274 -18.32 -9.66 7.12
N GLU A 275 -19.14 -10.41 6.40
CA GLU A 275 -20.49 -9.99 5.98
C GLU A 275 -21.44 -9.85 7.17
N VAL A 276 -21.30 -10.73 8.18
CA VAL A 276 -22.02 -10.63 9.46
C VAL A 276 -21.80 -9.26 10.13
N ASN A 277 -20.62 -8.66 9.97
CA ASN A 277 -20.34 -7.33 10.52
C ASN A 277 -21.16 -6.23 9.82
N LEU A 278 -21.35 -6.33 8.50
CA LEU A 278 -22.17 -5.39 7.74
C LEU A 278 -23.65 -5.45 8.17
N ALA A 279 -24.13 -6.63 8.54
CA ALA A 279 -25.47 -6.83 9.06
C ALA A 279 -25.68 -6.25 10.47
N GLU A 280 -24.65 -5.79 11.19
CA GLU A 280 -24.80 -5.10 12.48
C GLU A 280 -25.66 -3.84 12.40
N GLN A 281 -25.79 -3.22 11.22
CA GLN A 281 -26.69 -2.09 11.03
C GLN A 281 -28.15 -2.44 11.34
N LEU A 282 -28.55 -3.72 11.22
CA LEU A 282 -29.88 -4.20 11.60
C LEU A 282 -30.14 -4.08 13.12
N LYS A 283 -29.10 -4.05 13.97
CA LYS A 283 -29.25 -3.79 15.42
C LYS A 283 -29.93 -2.46 15.72
N GLN A 284 -29.87 -1.50 14.79
CA GLN A 284 -30.47 -0.18 14.96
C GLN A 284 -31.97 -0.17 14.67
N ILE A 285 -32.53 -1.26 14.14
CA ILE A 285 -33.96 -1.39 13.88
C ILE A 285 -34.67 -1.76 15.18
N SER A 286 -35.52 -0.85 15.66
CA SER A 286 -36.15 -0.94 16.99
C SER A 286 -37.51 -1.66 17.00
N ILE A 287 -37.94 -2.18 15.86
CA ILE A 287 -39.24 -2.85 15.70
C ILE A 287 -39.06 -4.38 15.67
N PRO A 288 -40.11 -5.16 15.95
CA PRO A 288 -40.08 -6.61 15.77
C PRO A 288 -39.66 -6.99 14.36
N GLN A 289 -38.77 -7.98 14.27
CA GLN A 289 -38.23 -8.53 13.05
C GLN A 289 -38.47 -10.04 13.03
N VAL A 290 -38.82 -10.58 11.87
CA VAL A 290 -38.83 -12.02 11.59
C VAL A 290 -37.77 -12.26 10.54
N PHE A 291 -36.88 -13.22 10.79
CA PHE A 291 -35.85 -13.62 9.82
C PHE A 291 -36.04 -15.08 9.44
N GLU A 292 -36.27 -15.32 8.16
CA GLU A 292 -36.21 -16.64 7.55
C GLU A 292 -34.92 -16.72 6.72
N PRO A 293 -33.98 -17.63 7.02
CA PRO A 293 -32.72 -17.71 6.31
C PRO A 293 -32.90 -18.19 4.86
N GLY A 294 -32.14 -17.56 3.95
CA GLY A 294 -32.07 -17.97 2.55
C GLY A 294 -31.04 -19.07 2.30
N ASN A 295 -30.78 -19.41 1.04
CA ASN A 295 -29.80 -20.44 0.69
C ASN A 295 -28.35 -19.95 0.80
N HIS A 296 -28.12 -18.63 0.87
CA HIS A 296 -26.80 -18.04 1.09
C HIS A 296 -26.50 -17.78 2.58
N ASP A 297 -27.50 -17.85 3.46
CA ASP A 297 -27.33 -17.58 4.87
C ASP A 297 -26.87 -18.82 5.63
N THR A 298 -25.64 -18.76 6.14
CA THR A 298 -25.00 -19.85 6.88
C THR A 298 -25.51 -19.95 8.32
N PRO A 299 -25.25 -21.06 9.04
CA PRO A 299 -25.57 -21.18 10.47
C PRO A 299 -25.01 -20.02 11.30
N GLU A 300 -23.84 -19.50 10.94
CA GLU A 300 -23.21 -18.34 11.58
C GLU A 300 -24.06 -17.07 11.45
N VAL A 301 -24.66 -16.82 10.28
CA VAL A 301 -25.57 -15.69 10.05
C VAL A 301 -26.86 -15.87 10.86
N ILE A 302 -27.39 -17.08 10.93
CA ILE A 302 -28.59 -17.40 11.72
C ILE A 302 -28.34 -17.14 13.20
N ASP A 303 -27.21 -17.62 13.72
CA ASP A 303 -26.82 -17.42 15.12
C ASP A 303 -26.61 -15.94 15.44
N PHE A 304 -25.99 -15.18 14.53
CA PHE A 304 -25.91 -13.73 14.65
C PHE A 304 -27.29 -13.06 14.72
N MET A 305 -28.19 -13.40 13.81
CA MET A 305 -29.54 -12.83 13.78
C MET A 305 -30.30 -13.09 15.08
N ARG A 306 -30.10 -14.26 15.71
CA ARG A 306 -30.67 -14.58 17.04
C ARG A 306 -30.12 -13.75 18.19
N THR A 307 -28.95 -13.13 18.02
CA THR A 307 -28.39 -12.21 19.03
C THR A 307 -28.98 -10.81 18.94
N LEU A 308 -29.72 -10.49 17.87
CA LEU A 308 -30.35 -9.19 17.71
C LEU A 308 -31.53 -9.05 18.69
N PRO A 309 -31.70 -7.88 19.32
CA PRO A 309 -32.66 -7.71 20.41
C PRO A 309 -34.14 -7.84 20.00
N ASN A 310 -34.45 -7.75 18.69
CA ASN A 310 -35.81 -7.69 18.17
C ASN A 310 -36.10 -8.74 17.08
N THR A 311 -35.32 -9.82 16.97
CA THR A 311 -35.37 -10.79 15.87
C THR A 311 -35.70 -12.21 16.35
#